data_AF-A0A2E6DYU9-F1
#
_entry.id   AF-A0A2E6DYU9-F1
#
_cell.length_a   1.000
_cell.length_b   1.000
_cell.length_c   1.000
_cell.angle_alpha   90.00
_cell.angle_beta   90.00
_cell.angle_gamma   90.00
#
_symmetry.space_group_name_H-M   'P 1'
#
loop_
_entity.id
_entity.type
_entity.pdbx_description
1 polymer ?
#
loop_
_entity_poly.entity_id
_entity_poly.type
_entity_poly.pdbx_seq_one_letter_code
_entity_poly.pdbx_strand_id
1 'polypeptide(L)' 'MVKYYIILILFISYSLKAGPLDIEAIKKECLQEYKNESSEKYTQCLKTKVNDILYESEKES' A
#
# COMPACT_ATOMS: atom_id res chain seq x y z
N MET A 1 -17.30 -34.46 -4.35
CA MET A 1 -15.90 -33.99 -4.31
C MET A 1 -15.68 -32.67 -5.06
N VAL A 2 -16.24 -32.47 -6.25
CA VAL A 2 -16.07 -31.24 -7.06
C VAL A 2 -16.50 -29.94 -6.34
N LYS A 3 -17.55 -29.99 -5.51
CA LYS A 3 -18.03 -28.81 -4.74
C LYS A 3 -16.97 -28.19 -3.83
N TYR A 4 -16.07 -28.99 -3.25
CA TYR A 4 -15.02 -28.47 -2.35
C TYR A 4 -13.91 -27.73 -3.10
N TYR A 5 -13.58 -28.15 -4.32
CA TYR A 5 -12.58 -27.49 -5.15
C TYR A 5 -13.03 -26.08 -5.57
N ILE A 6 -14.33 -25.88 -5.82
CA ILE A 6 -14.89 -24.58 -6.19
C ILE A 6 -14.77 -23.58 -5.02
N ILE A 7 -15.04 -24.03 -3.79
CA ILE A 7 -14.91 -23.20 -2.59
C ILE A 7 -13.45 -22.79 -2.35
N LEU A 8 -12.52 -23.70 -2.61
CA LEU A 8 -11.09 -23.46 -2.42
C LEU A 8 -10.52 -22.42 -3.41
N ILE A 9 -10.98 -22.44 -4.67
CA ILE A 9 -10.57 -21.48 -5.70
C ILE A 9 -11.05 -20.04 -5.37
N LEU A 10 -12.27 -19.91 -4.85
CA LEU A 10 -12.80 -18.60 -4.45
C LEU A 10 -12.00 -17.99 -3.28
N PHE A 11 -11.51 -18.81 -2.35
CA PHE A 11 -10.70 -18.34 -1.22
C PHE A 11 -9.33 -17.81 -1.64
N ILE A 12 -8.65 -18.47 -2.58
CA ILE A 12 -7.31 -18.06 -3.05
C ILE A 12 -7.38 -16.73 -3.82
N SER A 13 -8.51 -16.47 -4.47
CA SER A 13 -8.74 -15.23 -5.25
C SER A 13 -8.87 -13.98 -4.37
N TYR A 14 -9.26 -14.15 -3.10
CA TYR A 14 -9.54 -13.02 -2.19
C TYR A 14 -8.27 -12.42 -1.57
N SER A 15 -7.19 -13.21 -1.47
CA SER A 15 -5.94 -12.77 -0.84
C SER A 15 -5.04 -11.90 -1.74
N LEU A 16 -5.44 -11.63 -2.99
CA LEU A 16 -4.56 -10.99 -3.99
C LEU A 16 -4.52 -9.46 -3.95
N LYS A 17 -5.25 -8.79 -3.04
CA LYS A 17 -5.26 -7.31 -2.99
C LYS A 17 -4.06 -6.69 -2.26
N ALA A 18 -3.30 -7.46 -1.50
CA ALA A 18 -2.12 -6.96 -0.79
C ALA A 18 -0.86 -7.06 -1.67
N GLY A 19 -0.73 -6.16 -2.63
CA GLY A 19 0.52 -5.95 -3.37
C GLY A 19 1.59 -5.27 -2.50
N PRO A 20 2.88 -5.39 -2.83
CA PRO A 20 3.93 -4.66 -2.11
C PRO A 20 3.71 -3.14 -2.22
N LEU A 21 3.91 -2.43 -1.12
CA LEU A 21 3.82 -0.98 -1.08
C LEU A 21 4.89 -0.37 -1.98
N ASP A 22 4.48 0.41 -2.99
CA ASP A 22 5.40 1.12 -3.89
C ASP A 22 5.98 2.37 -3.21
N ILE A 23 6.99 2.15 -2.36
CA ILE A 23 7.70 3.22 -1.65
C ILE A 23 8.44 4.15 -2.63
N GLU A 24 8.82 3.66 -3.82
CA GLU A 24 9.59 4.44 -4.78
C GLU A 24 8.75 5.53 -5.45
N ALA A 25 7.47 5.22 -5.75
CA ALA A 25 6.49 6.21 -6.18
C ALA A 25 6.29 7.29 -5.11
N ILE A 26 6.10 6.90 -3.84
CA ILE A 26 5.89 7.83 -2.72
C ILE A 26 7.10 8.75 -2.52
N LYS A 27 8.32 8.20 -2.62
CA LYS A 27 9.57 9.00 -2.56
C LYS A 27 9.64 10.02 -3.68
N LYS A 28 9.32 9.64 -4.92
CA LYS A 28 9.33 10.57 -6.07
C LYS A 28 8.34 11.70 -5.88
N GLU A 29 7.12 11.42 -5.40
CA GLU A 29 6.12 12.45 -5.11
C GLU A 29 6.60 13.44 -4.05
N CYS A 30 7.05 12.94 -2.89
CA CYS A 30 7.54 13.81 -1.82
C CYS A 30 8.81 14.58 -2.24
N LEU A 31 9.67 13.98 -3.07
CA LEU A 31 10.87 14.65 -3.58
C LEU A 31 10.53 15.74 -4.60
N GLN A 32 9.51 15.55 -5.44
CA GLN A 32 9.03 16.59 -6.36
C GLN A 32 8.51 17.82 -5.62
N GLU A 33 7.82 17.61 -4.50
CA GLU A 33 7.24 18.69 -3.70
C GLU A 33 8.29 19.44 -2.86
N TYR A 34 9.13 18.70 -2.13
CA TYR A 34 10.05 19.29 -1.15
C TYR A 34 11.49 19.49 -1.67
N LYS A 35 11.85 18.91 -2.82
CA LYS A 35 13.15 19.03 -3.53
C LYS A 35 14.40 18.76 -2.68
N ASN A 36 14.24 18.26 -1.45
CA ASN A 36 15.31 18.04 -0.50
C ASN A 36 14.96 16.83 0.39
N GLU A 37 15.71 15.73 0.20
CA GLU A 37 15.53 14.48 0.95
C GLU A 37 15.90 14.60 2.43
N SER A 38 16.74 15.57 2.80
CA SER A 38 17.12 15.81 4.19
C SER A 38 16.16 16.77 4.91
N SER A 39 15.08 17.21 4.25
CA SER A 39 14.11 18.09 4.89
C SER A 39 13.23 17.32 5.87
N GLU A 40 12.95 17.93 7.03
CA GLU A 40 11.95 17.43 7.96
C GLU A 40 10.57 17.30 7.27
N LYS A 41 10.25 18.22 6.36
CA LYS A 41 8.99 18.20 5.60
C LYS A 41 8.90 17.02 4.64
N TYR A 42 10.01 16.63 4.01
CA TYR A 42 10.07 15.43 3.16
C TYR A 42 9.83 14.16 4.00
N THR A 43 10.44 14.08 5.18
CA THR A 43 10.25 12.95 6.10
C THR A 43 8.81 12.87 6.62
N GLN A 44 8.18 14.03 6.91
CA GLN A 44 6.77 14.09 7.28
C GLN A 44 5.86 13.65 6.12
N CYS A 45 6.11 14.11 4.90
CA CYS A 45 5.36 13.69 3.70
C CYS A 45 5.40 12.17 3.50
N LEU A 46 6.59 11.56 3.61
CA LEU A 46 6.76 10.11 3.52
C LEU A 46 5.94 9.38 4.60
N LYS A 47 6.02 9.83 5.86
CA LYS A 47 5.27 9.22 6.96
C LYS A 47 3.77 9.30 6.74
N THR A 48 3.26 10.47 6.35
CA THR A 48 1.83 10.67 6.11
C THR A 48 1.33 9.78 4.99
N LYS A 49 1.98 9.80 3.81
CA LYS A 49 1.53 8.99 2.67
C LYS A 49 1.61 7.49 2.93
N VAL A 50 2.68 7.02 3.57
CA VAL A 50 2.79 5.60 3.95
C VAL A 50 1.71 5.22 4.96
N ASN A 51 1.48 6.07 5.95
CA ASN A 51 0.47 5.83 6.97
C ASN A 51 -0.94 5.84 6.37
N ASP A 52 -1.26 6.76 5.47
CA ASP A 52 -2.56 6.83 4.79
C ASP A 52 -2.81 5.56 3.97
N ILE A 53 -1.84 5.08 3.19
CA ILE A 53 -2.00 3.85 2.41
C ILE A 53 -2.22 2.62 3.31
N LEU A 54 -1.46 2.52 4.40
CA LEU A 54 -1.60 1.40 5.33
C LEU A 54 -2.94 1.46 6.10
N TYR A 55 -3.34 2.63 6.60
CA TYR A 55 -4.59 2.78 7.37
C TYR A 55 -5.86 2.80 6.51
N GLU A 56 -5.82 3.29 5.27
CA GLU A 56 -6.94 3.12 4.33
C GLU A 56 -7.14 1.66 3.97
N SER A 57 -6.04 0.89 3.82
CA SER A 57 -6.13 -0.56 3.61
C SER A 57 -6.72 -1.32 4.82
N GLU A 58 -6.57 -0.78 6.04
CA GLU A 58 -7.18 -1.36 7.25
C GLU A 58 -8.67 -1.04 7.41
N LYS A 59 -9.17 0.08 6.86
CA LYS A 59 -10.59 0.47 6.96
C LYS A 59 -11.51 -0.21 5.94
N GLU A 60 -10.96 -0.73 4.85
CA GLU A 60 -11.70 -1.49 3.83
C GLU A 60 -11.65 -3.03 4.04
N SER A 61 -11.05 -3.50 5.14
CA SER A 61 -11.04 -4.93 5.54
C SER A 61 -12.09 -5.26 6.59
#